data_AF-A0A1G3R930-F1
#
_entry.id   AF-A0A1G3R930-F1
#
_cell.length_a   1.000
_cell.length_b   1.000
_cell.length_c   1.000
_cell.angle_alpha   90.00
_cell.angle_beta   90.00
_cell.angle_gamma   90.00
#
_symmetry.space_group_name_H-M   'P 1'
#
loop_
_entity.id
_entity.type
_entity.pdbx_description
1 polymer ?
#
loop_
_entity_poly.entity_id
_entity_poly.type
_entity_poly.pdbx_seq_one_letter_code
_entity_poly.pdbx_strand_id
1 'polypeptide(L)' 'MAATVRFFDRRKFMWDGEAYESVAAAEAKQKGYEAQGFETQRFEEEGQALVYTRRVVKEIVIEGGNPNAG' A
#
# COMPACT_ATOMS: atom_id res chain seq x y z
N MET A 1 -18.46 -2.78 9.16
CA MET A 1 -17.75 -3.70 8.22
C MET A 1 -16.83 -2.86 7.39
N ALA A 2 -15.51 -2.87 7.65
CA ALA A 2 -14.57 -2.09 6.86
C ALA A 2 -14.51 -2.62 5.42
N ALA A 3 -14.55 -1.72 4.44
CA ALA A 3 -14.44 -2.12 3.04
C ALA A 3 -13.05 -2.70 2.78
N THR A 4 -12.99 -3.93 2.25
CA THR A 4 -11.74 -4.62 1.87
C THR A 4 -10.96 -3.88 0.80
N VAL A 5 -11.64 -3.06 0.00
CA VAL A 5 -11.06 -2.24 -1.07
C VAL A 5 -11.56 -0.82 -0.92
N ARG A 6 -10.65 0.14 -1.05
CA ARG A 6 -10.97 1.56 -1.05
C ARG A 6 -10.21 2.29 -2.14
N PHE A 7 -10.86 3.29 -2.75
CA PHE A 7 -10.26 4.09 -3.81
C PHE A 7 -9.80 5.42 -3.23
N PHE A 8 -8.51 5.70 -3.36
CA PHE A 8 -7.91 7.00 -3.04
C PHE A 8 -7.33 7.59 -4.32
N ASP A 9 -7.71 8.81 -4.69
CA ASP A 9 -7.28 9.45 -5.94
C ASP A 9 -7.47 8.58 -7.18
N ARG A 10 -8.62 7.91 -7.29
CA ARG A 10 -8.94 6.94 -8.38
C ARG A 10 -8.01 5.72 -8.44
N ARG A 11 -7.12 5.52 -7.46
CA ARG A 11 -6.27 4.34 -7.32
C ARG A 11 -6.88 3.37 -6.32
N LYS A 12 -6.84 2.09 -6.65
CA LYS A 12 -7.34 1.01 -5.79
C LYS A 12 -6.32 0.68 -4.71
N PHE A 13 -6.74 0.73 -3.46
CA PHE A 13 -6.00 0.22 -2.31
C PHE A 13 -6.77 -0.88 -1.61
N MET A 14 -6.04 -1.80 -1.00
CA MET A 14 -6.59 -2.95 -0.28
C MET A 14 -6.36 -2.77 1.21
N TRP A 15 -7.37 -3.04 2.02
CA TRP A 15 -7.22 -2.97 3.47
C TRP A 15 -6.30 -4.11 3.95
N ASP A 16 -5.45 -3.80 4.92
CA ASP A 16 -4.55 -4.79 5.55
C ASP A 16 -5.30 -5.85 6.38
N GLY A 17 -6.59 -5.61 6.68
CA GLY A 17 -7.41 -6.48 7.51
C GLY A 17 -7.30 -6.19 9.01
N GLU A 18 -6.43 -5.26 9.40
CA GLU A 18 -6.22 -4.85 10.79
C GLU A 18 -6.69 -3.39 11.00
N ALA A 19 -7.40 -3.18 12.11
CA ALA A 19 -7.82 -1.87 12.58
C ALA A 19 -6.97 -1.50 13.80
N TYR A 20 -6.41 -0.30 13.77
CA TYR A 20 -5.51 0.21 14.80
C TYR A 20 -6.23 1.21 15.68
N GLU A 21 -6.13 1.07 16.99
CA GLU A 21 -6.73 2.00 17.97
C GLU A 21 -5.99 3.35 18.04
N SER A 22 -4.83 3.46 17.39
CA SER A 22 -4.01 4.66 17.45
C SER A 22 -3.31 4.92 16.13
N VAL A 23 -3.27 6.20 15.77
CA VAL A 23 -2.59 6.70 14.57
C VAL A 23 -1.11 6.28 14.56
N ALA A 24 -0.45 6.26 15.71
CA ALA A 24 0.95 5.84 15.83
C ALA A 24 1.18 4.38 15.43
N ALA A 25 0.26 3.47 15.80
CA ALA A 25 0.34 2.06 15.44
C ALA A 25 0.11 1.86 13.93
N ALA A 26 -0.87 2.57 13.36
CA ALA A 26 -1.10 2.60 11.93
C ALA A 26 0.12 3.15 11.17
N GLU A 27 0.73 4.23 11.65
CA GLU A 27 1.90 4.85 11.00
C GLU A 27 3.13 3.93 11.00
N ALA A 28 3.36 3.19 12.09
CA ALA A 28 4.45 2.21 12.15
C ALA A 28 4.27 1.12 11.07
N LYS A 29 3.03 0.67 10.86
CA LYS A 29 2.68 -0.29 9.80
C LYS A 29 2.82 0.30 8.40
N GLN A 30 2.38 1.55 8.21
CA GLN A 30 2.56 2.27 6.95
C GLN A 30 4.03 2.27 6.51
N LYS A 31 4.94 2.65 7.42
CA LYS A 31 6.39 2.68 7.14
C LYS A 31 6.95 1.31 6.76
N GLY A 32 6.48 0.24 7.40
CA GLY A 32 6.90 -1.13 7.06
C GLY A 32 6.47 -1.57 5.65
N TYR A 33 5.27 -1.18 5.22
CA TYR A 33 4.78 -1.44 3.86
C TYR A 33 5.49 -0.55 2.83
N GLU A 34 5.72 0.72 3.13
CA GLU A 34 6.48 1.65 2.28
C GLU A 34 7.92 1.16 2.03
N ALA A 35 8.58 0.62 3.05
CA ALA A 35 9.90 0.00 2.91
C ALA A 35 9.91 -1.23 1.97
N GLN A 36 8.77 -1.92 1.85
CA GLN A 36 8.59 -3.05 0.94
C GLN A 36 8.14 -2.63 -0.48
N GLY A 37 8.05 -1.33 -0.74
CA GLY A 37 7.62 -0.78 -2.04
C GLY A 37 6.10 -0.74 -2.23
N PHE A 38 5.34 -0.77 -1.15
CA PHE A 38 3.90 -0.52 -1.18
C PHE A 38 3.61 0.97 -0.92
N GLU A 39 2.61 1.52 -1.58
CA GLU A 39 2.05 2.81 -1.22
C GLU A 39 0.94 2.58 -0.19
N THR A 40 0.95 3.36 0.87
CA THR A 40 -0.01 3.21 1.96
C THR A 40 -0.90 4.43 2.12
N GLN A 41 -2.13 4.20 2.54
CA GLN A 41 -3.11 5.23 2.86
C GLN A 41 -3.79 4.90 4.17
N ARG A 42 -3.88 5.89 5.05
CA ARG A 42 -4.59 5.78 6.32
C ARG A 42 -6.01 6.29 6.15
N PHE A 43 -6.96 5.59 6.73
CA PHE A 43 -8.34 6.07 6.83
C PHE A 43 -8.85 5.89 8.25
N GLU A 44 -9.46 6.93 8.81
CA GLU A 44 -10.07 6.85 10.14
C GLU A 44 -11.56 6.56 10.00
N GLU A 45 -12.03 5.49 10.62
CA GLU A 45 -13.44 5.07 10.63
C GLU A 45 -13.83 4.68 12.06
N GLU A 46 -14.92 5.26 12.58
CA GLU A 46 -15.43 4.98 13.94
C GLU A 46 -14.37 5.15 15.06
N GLY A 47 -13.41 6.07 14.87
CA GLY A 47 -12.32 6.32 15.83
C GLY A 47 -11.19 5.29 15.77
N GLN A 48 -11.20 4.39 14.79
CA GLN A 48 -10.13 3.44 14.52
C GLN A 48 -9.38 3.84 13.24
N ALA A 49 -8.06 3.68 13.24
CA ALA A 49 -7.23 3.89 12.08
C ALA A 49 -7.10 2.60 11.26
N LEU A 50 -7.54 2.64 10.01
CA LEU A 50 -7.41 1.57 9.03
C LEU A 50 -6.23 1.87 8.10
N VAL A 51 -5.43 0.84 7.79
CA VAL A 51 -4.31 0.95 6.85
C VAL A 51 -4.64 0.25 5.55
N TYR A 52 -4.63 1.02 4.47
CA TYR A 52 -4.84 0.54 3.12
C TYR A 52 -3.51 0.55 2.38
N THR A 53 -3.18 -0.54 1.70
CA THR A 53 -1.91 -0.69 0.97
C THR A 53 -2.17 -1.00 -0.50
N ARG A 54 -1.24 -0.61 -1.36
CA ARG A 54 -1.20 -1.04 -2.76
C ARG A 54 0.24 -1.27 -3.17
N ARG A 55 0.50 -2.33 -3.94
CA ARG A 55 1.84 -2.55 -4.49
C ARG A 55 2.10 -1.52 -5.59
N VAL A 56 3.14 -0.72 -5.45
CA VAL A 56 3.62 0.10 -6.55
C VAL A 56 4.65 -0.72 -7.29
N VAL A 57 4.25 -1.32 -8.40
CA VAL A 57 5.21 -1.89 -9.34
C VAL A 57 5.94 -0.69 -9.95
N LYS A 58 7.04 -0.29 -9.32
CA LYS A 58 8.02 0.55 -10.02
C LYS A 58 8.49 -0.29 -11.18
N GLU A 59 8.14 0.14 -12.39
CA GLU A 59 8.68 -0.40 -13.62
C GLU A 59 10.20 -0.34 -13.48
N ILE A 60 10.81 -1.47 -13.16
CA ILE A 60 12.24 -1.67 -13.34
C ILE A 60 12.42 -1.54 -14.84
N VAL A 61 12.90 -0.39 -15.29
CA VAL A 61 13.45 -0.24 -16.63
C VAL A 61 14.61 -1.23 -16.69
N ILE A 62 14.35 -2.42 -17.23
CA ILE A 62 15.39 -3.37 -17.56
C ILE A 62 16.05 -2.76 -18.80
N GLU A 63 17.05 -1.90 -18.60
CA GLU A 63 17.90 -1.45 -19.70
C GLU A 63 18.61 -2.67 -20.29
N GLY A 64 18.18 -3.06 -21.48
CA GLY A 64 19.03 -3.68 -22.49
C GLY A 64 19.71 -4.99 -22.14
N GLY A 65 18.97 -6.10 -22.20
CA GLY A 65 19.55 -7.42 -22.33
C GLY A 65 18.75 -8.26 -23.30
N ASN A 66 18.77 -7.90 -24.59
CA ASN A 66 18.30 -8.79 -25.65
C ASN A 66 19.34 -9.91 -25.81
N PRO A 67 19.08 -11.18 -25.44
CA PRO A 67 20.04 -12.26 -25.65
C PRO A 67 20.01 -12.80 -27.08
N ASN A 68 19.20 -12.23 -27.98
CA ASN A 68 19.22 -12.61 -29.40
C ASN A 68 20.20 -11.70 -30.16
N ALA A 69 21.49 -11.96 -29.98
CA ALA A 69 22.53 -11.55 -30.90
C ALA A 69 23.34 -12.80 -31.30
N GLY A 70 23.23 -13.21 -32.57
CA GLY A 70 24.10 -14.20 -33.21
C GLY A 70 23.41 -15.51 -33.56
#